data_AF-A0A3A8EF45-F1
#
_entry.id   AF-A0A3A8EF45-F1
#
_cell.length_a   1.000
_cell.length_b   1.000
_cell.length_c   1.000
_cell.angle_alpha   90.00
_cell.angle_beta   90.00
_cell.angle_gamma   90.00
#
_symmetry.space_group_name_H-M   'P 1'
#
loop_
_entity.id
_entity.type
_entity.pdbx_description
1 polymer ?
#
loop_
_entity_poly.entity_id
_entity_poly.type
_entity_poly.pdbx_seq_one_letter_code
_entity_poly.pdbx_strand_id
1 'polypeptide(L)'
;IALSSALKNTDIKKVEEFIRTRDESISKIDTWNNEFQKKNSAVEILKDKLDTYQTAFNFVGLYQGFSSLLKKKSDELDSLKIQYFFIGLIIISIPLLELAWVFDNLNSIDSTKVLFIVFPTLTLLFVLFWFFRIVLHNIKSVKSQIMQLELRMTLCQFIQSYAEKSKELKEANKEGFEKFENIIFSSIVSSDENIPSTFDGMEHVSNLLKNFKSNP
;
A
#
# COMPACT_ATOMS: atom_id res chain seq x y z
N ILE A 1 34.98 -82.79 26.41
CA ILE A 1 35.67 -81.51 26.12
C ILE A 1 35.20 -80.92 24.78
N ALA A 2 35.04 -81.70 23.70
CA ALA A 2 34.60 -81.19 22.38
C ALA A 2 33.13 -80.71 22.30
N LEU A 3 32.21 -81.31 23.04
CA LEU A 3 30.79 -80.94 23.02
C LEU A 3 30.51 -79.58 23.70
N SER A 4 31.19 -79.26 24.80
CA SER A 4 31.00 -77.98 25.49
C SER A 4 31.66 -76.82 24.75
N SER A 5 32.73 -77.05 23.98
CA SER A 5 33.33 -76.02 23.12
C SER A 5 32.48 -75.73 21.89
N ALA A 6 31.83 -76.74 21.31
CA ALA A 6 30.89 -76.59 20.20
C ALA A 6 29.61 -75.83 20.60
N LEU A 7 29.03 -76.13 21.77
CA LEU A 7 27.90 -75.39 22.35
C LEU A 7 28.25 -73.93 22.61
N LYS A 8 29.41 -73.66 23.22
CA LYS A 8 29.88 -72.29 23.51
C LYS A 8 30.10 -71.46 22.24
N ASN A 9 30.56 -72.08 21.15
CA ASN A 9 30.75 -71.42 19.86
C ASN A 9 29.41 -71.06 19.18
N THR A 10 28.40 -71.92 19.33
CA THR A 10 27.07 -71.71 18.75
C THR A 10 26.31 -70.59 19.47
N ASP A 11 26.42 -70.51 20.80
CA ASP A 11 25.83 -69.42 21.59
C ASP A 11 26.55 -68.08 21.33
N ILE A 12 27.88 -68.08 21.16
CA ILE A 12 28.64 -66.89 20.79
C ILE A 12 28.20 -66.36 19.41
N LYS A 13 27.98 -67.24 18.42
CA LYS A 13 27.47 -66.83 17.10
C LYS A 13 26.08 -66.19 17.16
N LYS A 14 25.17 -66.73 17.98
CA LYS A 14 23.82 -66.14 18.16
C LYS A 14 23.89 -64.76 18.81
N VAL A 15 24.79 -64.58 19.78
CA VAL A 15 25.02 -63.27 20.42
C VAL A 15 25.60 -62.27 19.42
N GLU A 16 26.55 -62.70 18.57
CA GLU A 16 27.14 -61.87 17.52
C GLU A 16 26.11 -61.45 16.45
N GLU A 17 25.24 -62.37 16.04
CA GLU A 17 24.15 -62.10 15.09
C GLU A 17 23.07 -61.17 15.68
N PHE A 18 22.77 -61.32 16.98
CA PHE A 18 21.89 -60.40 17.71
C PHE A 18 22.50 -59.00 17.83
N ILE A 19 23.81 -58.90 18.14
CA ILE A 19 24.55 -57.63 18.18
C ILE A 19 24.51 -56.94 16.81
N ARG A 20 24.77 -57.69 15.73
CA ARG A 20 24.71 -57.20 14.35
C ARG A 20 23.33 -56.67 13.98
N THR A 21 22.28 -57.42 14.30
CA THR A 21 20.89 -57.03 13.99
C THR A 21 20.45 -55.80 14.79
N ARG A 22 20.89 -55.70 16.05
CA ARG A 22 20.67 -54.53 16.90
C ARG A 22 21.38 -53.29 16.34
N ASP A 23 22.65 -53.42 15.96
CA ASP A 23 23.42 -52.29 15.40
C ASP A 23 22.86 -51.84 14.03
N GLU A 24 22.42 -52.79 13.18
CA GLU A 24 21.69 -52.48 11.94
C GLU A 24 20.36 -51.77 12.20
N SER A 25 19.64 -52.15 13.26
CA SER A 25 18.37 -51.51 13.64
C SER A 25 18.59 -50.10 14.19
N ILE A 26 19.64 -49.90 15.01
CA ILE A 26 20.04 -48.58 15.52
C ILE A 26 20.44 -47.68 14.34
N SER A 27 21.26 -48.18 13.41
CA SER A 27 21.65 -47.47 12.18
C SER A 27 20.43 -47.05 11.34
N LYS A 28 19.44 -47.93 11.17
CA LYS A 28 18.18 -47.61 10.47
C LYS A 28 17.36 -46.55 11.22
N ILE A 29 17.29 -46.63 12.55
CA ILE A 29 16.60 -45.63 13.38
C ILE A 29 17.28 -44.27 13.27
N ASP A 30 18.61 -44.20 13.32
CA ASP A 30 19.36 -42.94 13.18
C ASP A 30 19.20 -42.34 11.78
N THR A 31 19.22 -43.18 10.74
CA THR A 31 18.97 -42.75 9.37
C THR A 31 17.55 -42.22 9.22
N TRP A 32 16.56 -42.92 9.78
CA TRP A 32 15.16 -42.52 9.74
C TRP A 32 14.91 -41.22 10.50
N ASN A 33 15.51 -41.05 11.68
CA ASN A 33 15.44 -39.81 12.46
C ASN A 33 16.06 -38.63 11.70
N ASN A 34 17.21 -38.85 11.05
CA ASN A 34 17.85 -37.82 10.22
C ASN A 34 16.99 -37.44 9.01
N GLU A 35 16.40 -38.42 8.32
CA GLU A 35 15.48 -38.15 7.21
C GLU A 35 14.20 -37.45 7.68
N PHE A 36 13.65 -37.86 8.82
CA PHE A 36 12.48 -37.25 9.43
C PHE A 36 12.76 -35.79 9.80
N GLN A 37 13.90 -35.51 10.45
CA GLN A 37 14.36 -34.15 10.76
C GLN A 37 14.49 -33.30 9.49
N LYS A 38 15.13 -33.82 8.43
CA LYS A 38 15.27 -33.11 7.15
C LYS A 38 13.92 -32.80 6.50
N LYS A 39 13.00 -33.76 6.49
CA LYS A 39 11.64 -33.57 5.95
C LYS A 39 10.85 -32.57 6.79
N ASN A 40 10.96 -32.62 8.12
CA ASN A 40 10.28 -31.70 9.02
C ASN A 40 10.76 -30.25 8.81
N SER A 41 12.07 -30.06 8.69
CA SER A 41 12.65 -28.75 8.36
C SER A 41 12.21 -28.25 6.98
N ALA A 42 12.13 -29.14 5.98
CA ALA A 42 11.63 -28.77 4.65
C ALA A 42 10.15 -28.34 4.68
N VAL A 43 9.33 -29.01 5.50
CA VAL A 43 7.91 -28.68 5.69
C VAL A 43 7.74 -27.32 6.38
N GLU A 44 8.50 -27.02 7.43
CA GLU A 44 8.48 -25.70 8.07
C GLU A 44 8.92 -24.58 7.12
N ILE A 45 9.97 -24.82 6.31
CA ILE A 45 10.40 -23.86 5.28
C ILE A 45 9.30 -23.62 4.23
N LEU A 46 8.59 -24.68 3.80
CA LEU A 46 7.47 -24.54 2.87
C LEU A 46 6.32 -23.75 3.48
N LYS A 47 5.98 -24.00 4.75
CA LYS A 47 4.94 -23.30 5.49
C LYS A 47 5.26 -21.80 5.60
N ASP A 48 6.49 -21.44 5.97
CA ASP A 48 6.94 -20.04 6.03
C ASP A 48 6.84 -19.33 4.68
N LYS A 49 7.23 -20.00 3.59
CA LYS A 49 7.11 -19.47 2.23
C LYS A 49 5.65 -19.29 1.82
N LEU A 50 4.79 -20.25 2.17
CA LEU A 50 3.37 -20.19 1.87
C LEU A 50 2.67 -19.04 2.60
N ASP A 51 2.98 -18.81 3.88
CA ASP A 51 2.47 -17.67 4.65
C ASP A 51 2.94 -16.33 4.08
N THR A 52 4.20 -16.27 3.63
CA THR A 52 4.74 -15.09 2.94
C THR A 52 3.98 -14.83 1.64
N TYR A 53 3.75 -15.85 0.82
CA TYR A 53 2.99 -15.73 -0.42
C TYR A 53 1.51 -15.39 -0.18
N GLN A 54 0.87 -15.97 0.83
CA GLN A 54 -0.51 -15.66 1.21
C GLN A 54 -0.64 -14.20 1.65
N THR A 55 0.33 -13.71 2.41
CA THR A 55 0.40 -12.30 2.85
C THR A 55 0.60 -11.36 1.67
N ALA A 56 1.57 -11.64 0.78
CA ALA A 56 1.80 -10.86 -0.43
C ALA A 56 0.56 -10.86 -1.34
N PHE A 57 -0.08 -12.01 -1.53
CA PHE A 57 -1.30 -12.14 -2.33
C PHE A 57 -2.47 -11.35 -1.74
N ASN A 58 -2.62 -11.31 -0.41
CA ASN A 58 -3.62 -10.48 0.26
C ASN A 58 -3.37 -8.98 0.01
N PHE A 59 -2.12 -8.51 0.03
CA PHE A 59 -1.79 -7.12 -0.30
C PHE A 59 -2.03 -6.77 -1.77
N VAL A 60 -1.74 -7.69 -2.70
CA VAL A 60 -2.10 -7.54 -4.13
C VAL A 60 -3.62 -7.44 -4.29
N GLY A 61 -4.39 -8.29 -3.60
CA GLY A 61 -5.85 -8.26 -3.61
C GLY A 61 -6.41 -6.94 -3.05
N LEU A 62 -5.86 -6.45 -1.94
CA LEU A 62 -6.22 -5.14 -1.38
C LEU A 62 -5.87 -4.00 -2.31
N TYR A 63 -4.68 -4.03 -2.92
CA TYR A 63 -4.27 -3.03 -3.91
C TYR A 63 -5.22 -3.00 -5.11
N GLN A 64 -5.57 -4.16 -5.67
CA GLN A 64 -6.55 -4.27 -6.77
C GLN A 64 -7.93 -3.74 -6.33
N GLY A 65 -8.36 -4.08 -5.11
CA GLY A 65 -9.59 -3.57 -4.52
C GLY A 65 -9.60 -2.03 -4.43
N PHE A 66 -8.56 -1.43 -3.85
CA PHE A 66 -8.43 0.02 -3.76
C PHE A 66 -8.26 0.69 -5.13
N SER A 67 -7.55 0.07 -6.07
CA SER A 67 -7.42 0.55 -7.45
C SER A 67 -8.79 0.61 -8.15
N SER A 68 -9.63 -0.40 -7.97
CA SER A 68 -10.99 -0.40 -8.51
C SER A 68 -11.88 0.69 -7.89
N LEU A 69 -11.72 0.96 -6.58
CA LEU A 69 -12.41 2.05 -5.89
C LEU A 69 -11.92 3.43 -6.33
N LEU A 70 -10.61 3.57 -6.54
CA LEU A 70 -9.97 4.77 -7.05
C LEU A 70 -10.52 5.11 -8.43
N LYS A 71 -10.60 4.13 -9.34
CA LYS A 71 -11.21 4.33 -10.67
C LYS A 71 -12.64 4.83 -10.57
N LYS A 72 -13.49 4.18 -9.77
CA LYS A 72 -14.88 4.61 -9.55
C LYS A 72 -14.97 6.04 -9.00
N LYS A 73 -14.09 6.41 -8.05
CA LYS A 73 -14.07 7.76 -7.48
C LYS A 73 -13.53 8.80 -8.46
N SER A 74 -12.60 8.43 -9.33
CA SER A 74 -12.13 9.29 -10.42
C SER A 74 -13.26 9.57 -11.42
N ASP A 75 -14.01 8.53 -11.81
CA ASP A 75 -15.15 8.68 -12.71
C ASP A 75 -16.24 9.57 -12.09
N GLU A 76 -16.52 9.40 -10.79
CA GLU A 76 -17.43 10.26 -10.02
C GLU A 76 -16.93 11.72 -9.99
N LEU A 77 -15.63 11.93 -9.77
CA LEU A 77 -15.01 13.26 -9.78
C LEU A 77 -15.18 13.96 -11.14
N ASP A 78 -14.97 13.25 -12.23
CA ASP A 78 -15.11 13.82 -13.58
C ASP A 78 -16.58 14.13 -13.90
N SER A 79 -17.52 13.28 -13.48
CA SER A 79 -18.95 13.59 -13.54
C SER A 79 -19.31 14.88 -12.77
N LEU A 80 -18.80 15.02 -11.54
CA LEU A 80 -19.01 16.21 -10.72
C LEU A 80 -18.38 17.48 -11.34
N LYS A 81 -17.20 17.38 -11.97
CA LYS A 81 -16.59 18.52 -12.68
C LYS A 81 -17.44 18.98 -13.86
N ILE A 82 -18.02 18.04 -14.62
CA ILE A 82 -18.93 18.35 -15.72
C ILE A 82 -20.18 19.06 -15.19
N GLN A 83 -20.80 18.53 -14.13
CA GLN A 83 -21.94 19.18 -13.48
C GLN A 83 -21.61 20.60 -12.97
N TYR A 84 -20.45 20.76 -12.34
CA TYR A 84 -19.96 22.06 -11.90
C TYR A 84 -19.81 23.06 -13.04
N PHE A 85 -19.26 22.62 -14.17
CA PHE A 85 -19.13 23.45 -15.37
C PHE A 85 -20.50 23.90 -15.90
N PHE A 86 -21.47 22.99 -16.01
CA PHE A 86 -22.83 23.32 -16.46
C PHE A 86 -23.54 24.31 -15.52
N ILE A 87 -23.47 24.10 -14.20
CA ILE A 87 -24.08 25.04 -13.23
C ILE A 87 -23.41 26.41 -13.33
N GLY A 88 -22.09 26.46 -13.44
CA GLY A 88 -21.35 27.71 -13.64
C GLY A 88 -21.78 28.46 -14.91
N LEU A 89 -21.98 27.72 -16.01
CA LEU A 89 -22.47 28.28 -17.28
C LEU A 89 -23.89 28.84 -17.13
N ILE A 90 -24.79 28.12 -16.44
CA ILE A 90 -26.16 28.59 -16.19
C ILE A 90 -26.14 29.90 -15.37
N ILE A 91 -25.36 29.94 -14.29
CA ILE A 91 -25.22 31.12 -13.41
C ILE A 91 -24.81 32.37 -14.20
N ILE A 92 -23.89 32.23 -15.16
CA ILE A 92 -23.42 33.35 -16.00
C ILE A 92 -24.43 33.69 -17.10
N SER A 93 -25.11 32.68 -17.66
CA SER A 93 -26.07 32.88 -18.76
C SER A 93 -27.31 33.67 -18.37
N ILE A 94 -27.82 33.49 -17.14
CA ILE A 94 -29.03 34.17 -16.65
C ILE A 94 -28.88 35.71 -16.68
N PRO A 95 -27.87 36.32 -16.05
CA PRO A 95 -27.70 37.78 -16.09
C PRO A 95 -27.35 38.30 -17.50
N LEU A 96 -26.67 37.50 -18.34
CA LEU A 96 -26.39 37.89 -19.73
C LEU A 96 -27.67 37.99 -20.56
N LEU A 97 -28.59 37.03 -20.40
CA LEU A 97 -29.89 37.05 -21.08
C LEU A 97 -30.76 38.21 -20.59
N GLU A 98 -30.76 38.46 -19.28
CA GLU A 98 -31.47 39.62 -18.69
C GLU A 98 -30.92 40.94 -19.23
N LEU A 99 -29.59 41.09 -19.31
CA LEU A 99 -28.94 42.28 -19.86
C LEU A 99 -29.27 42.49 -21.35
N ALA A 100 -29.22 41.42 -22.15
CA ALA A 100 -29.56 41.48 -23.57
C ALA A 100 -31.02 41.90 -23.78
N TRP A 101 -31.94 41.34 -22.99
CA TRP A 101 -33.35 41.71 -23.04
C TRP A 101 -33.59 43.17 -22.65
N VAL A 102 -32.92 43.66 -21.60
CA VAL A 102 -32.99 45.07 -21.20
C VAL A 102 -32.48 45.98 -22.32
N PHE A 103 -31.38 45.60 -22.99
CA PHE A 103 -30.78 46.38 -24.07
C PHE A 103 -31.72 46.53 -25.29
N ASP A 104 -32.38 45.45 -25.71
CA ASP A 104 -33.33 45.47 -26.84
C ASP A 104 -34.59 46.30 -26.54
N ASN A 105 -35.01 46.35 -25.27
CA ASN A 105 -36.26 46.99 -24.85
C ASN A 105 -36.08 48.37 -24.18
N LEU A 106 -34.87 48.96 -24.20
CA LEU A 106 -34.49 50.22 -23.52
C LEU A 106 -35.51 51.37 -23.67
N ASN A 107 -36.11 51.53 -24.84
CA ASN A 107 -37.04 52.63 -25.12
C ASN A 107 -38.47 52.42 -24.56
N SER A 108 -38.78 51.22 -24.08
CA SER A 108 -40.15 50.79 -23.72
C SER A 108 -40.31 50.34 -22.27
N ILE A 109 -39.20 50.27 -21.52
CA ILE A 109 -39.16 49.74 -20.16
C ILE A 109 -39.30 50.88 -19.15
N ASP A 110 -40.18 50.69 -18.17
CA ASP A 110 -40.29 51.53 -16.98
C ASP A 110 -39.50 50.90 -15.80
N SER A 111 -39.01 51.74 -14.90
CA SER A 111 -38.18 51.34 -13.75
C SER A 111 -38.88 50.32 -12.84
N THR A 112 -40.21 50.40 -12.73
CA THR A 112 -41.02 49.46 -11.94
C THR A 112 -41.00 48.04 -12.53
N LYS A 113 -41.01 47.90 -13.86
CA LYS A 113 -40.98 46.59 -14.54
C LYS A 113 -39.62 45.91 -14.41
N VAL A 114 -38.53 46.69 -14.44
CA VAL A 114 -37.17 46.18 -14.20
C VAL A 114 -37.07 45.58 -12.80
N LEU A 115 -37.58 46.27 -11.79
CA LEU A 115 -37.50 45.80 -10.40
C LEU A 115 -38.22 44.46 -10.19
N PHE A 116 -39.36 44.26 -10.86
CA PHE A 116 -40.11 43.00 -10.83
C PHE A 116 -39.40 41.83 -11.51
N ILE A 117 -38.46 42.08 -12.43
CA ILE A 117 -37.67 41.06 -13.12
C ILE A 117 -36.38 40.76 -12.35
N VAL A 118 -35.68 41.80 -11.88
CA VAL A 118 -34.40 41.67 -11.17
C VAL A 118 -34.57 40.92 -9.84
N PHE A 119 -35.66 41.17 -9.10
CA PHE A 119 -35.83 40.61 -7.76
C PHE A 119 -35.98 39.06 -7.75
N PRO A 120 -36.83 38.45 -8.60
CA PRO A 120 -36.85 37.00 -8.79
C PRO A 120 -35.54 36.45 -9.34
N THR A 121 -34.90 37.13 -10.31
CA THR A 121 -33.64 36.67 -10.92
C THR A 121 -32.51 36.63 -9.89
N LEU A 122 -32.42 37.65 -9.05
CA LEU A 122 -31.44 37.70 -7.95
C LEU A 122 -31.67 36.58 -6.94
N THR A 123 -32.94 36.33 -6.57
CA THR A 123 -33.30 35.22 -5.66
C THR A 123 -32.90 33.86 -6.26
N LEU A 124 -33.19 33.66 -7.55
CA LEU A 124 -32.79 32.45 -8.27
C LEU A 124 -31.27 32.31 -8.31
N LEU A 125 -30.53 33.39 -8.57
CA LEU A 125 -29.07 33.40 -8.60
C LEU A 125 -28.47 32.96 -7.25
N PHE A 126 -29.02 33.43 -6.12
CA PHE A 126 -28.59 33.00 -4.79
C PHE A 126 -28.77 31.50 -4.58
N VAL A 127 -29.91 30.94 -4.98
CA VAL A 127 -30.19 29.50 -4.89
C VAL A 127 -29.21 28.71 -5.77
N LEU A 128 -28.97 29.15 -7.01
CA LEU A 128 -28.00 28.50 -7.89
C LEU A 128 -26.57 28.58 -7.35
N PHE A 129 -26.18 29.72 -6.76
CA PHE A 129 -24.86 29.87 -6.16
C PHE A 129 -24.68 28.93 -4.95
N TRP A 130 -25.75 28.70 -4.19
CA TRP A 130 -25.75 27.69 -3.14
C TRP A 130 -25.55 26.27 -3.71
N PHE A 131 -26.25 25.92 -4.80
CA PHE A 131 -26.03 24.65 -5.52
C PHE A 131 -24.61 24.52 -6.09
N PHE A 132 -24.04 25.60 -6.59
CA PHE A 132 -22.66 25.63 -7.05
C PHE A 132 -21.67 25.33 -5.92
N ARG A 133 -21.90 25.90 -4.73
CA ARG A 133 -21.08 25.65 -3.54
C ARG A 133 -21.16 24.20 -3.06
N ILE A 134 -22.34 23.58 -3.08
CA ILE A 134 -22.47 22.16 -2.68
C ILE A 134 -21.77 21.23 -3.66
N VAL A 135 -21.84 21.47 -4.97
CA VAL A 135 -21.09 20.68 -5.95
C VAL A 135 -19.58 20.87 -5.76
N LEU A 136 -19.11 22.11 -5.54
CA LEU A 136 -17.71 22.38 -5.23
C LEU A 136 -17.24 21.65 -3.95
N HIS A 137 -18.10 21.60 -2.93
CA HIS A 137 -17.81 20.86 -1.70
C HIS A 137 -17.69 19.35 -1.96
N ASN A 138 -18.59 18.78 -2.77
CA ASN A 138 -18.54 17.37 -3.16
C ASN A 138 -17.26 17.03 -3.94
N ILE A 139 -16.84 17.90 -4.87
CA ILE A 139 -15.56 17.75 -5.60
C ILE A 139 -14.38 17.69 -4.62
N LYS A 140 -14.33 18.61 -3.64
CA LYS A 140 -13.27 18.62 -2.62
C LYS A 140 -13.29 17.36 -1.76
N SER A 141 -14.47 16.89 -1.36
CA SER A 141 -14.65 15.66 -0.59
C SER A 141 -14.16 14.43 -1.36
N VAL A 142 -14.57 14.25 -2.62
CA VAL A 142 -14.13 13.13 -3.47
C VAL A 142 -12.61 13.19 -3.71
N LYS A 143 -12.03 14.38 -3.93
CA LYS A 143 -10.59 14.53 -4.07
C LYS A 143 -9.83 14.09 -2.80
N SER A 144 -10.36 14.40 -1.61
CA SER A 144 -9.79 13.92 -0.35
C SER A 144 -9.87 12.39 -0.23
N GLN A 145 -10.99 11.79 -0.62
CA GLN A 145 -11.16 10.33 -0.62
C GLN A 145 -10.18 9.64 -1.58
N ILE A 146 -9.95 10.21 -2.77
CA ILE A 146 -8.94 9.73 -3.73
C ILE A 146 -7.54 9.74 -3.11
N MET A 147 -7.13 10.86 -2.51
CA MET A 147 -5.81 10.99 -1.90
C MET A 147 -5.61 9.98 -0.74
N GLN A 148 -6.66 9.71 0.04
CA GLN A 148 -6.62 8.69 1.09
C GLN A 148 -6.51 7.26 0.52
N LEU A 149 -7.18 6.97 -0.61
CA LEU A 149 -7.06 5.68 -1.30
C LEU A 149 -5.65 5.48 -1.88
N GLU A 150 -5.07 6.51 -2.49
CA GLU A 150 -3.70 6.50 -3.03
C GLU A 150 -2.67 6.25 -1.94
N LEU A 151 -2.82 6.87 -0.76
CA LEU A 151 -1.96 6.61 0.39
C LEU A 151 -2.04 5.14 0.82
N ARG A 152 -3.24 4.58 0.92
CA ARG A 152 -3.44 3.16 1.30
C ARG A 152 -2.85 2.21 0.26
N MET A 153 -3.05 2.50 -1.04
CA MET A 153 -2.46 1.73 -2.13
C MET A 153 -0.94 1.76 -2.10
N THR A 154 -0.35 2.95 -1.90
CA THR A 154 1.10 3.13 -1.77
C THR A 154 1.63 2.35 -0.57
N LEU A 155 0.93 2.37 0.56
CA LEU A 155 1.31 1.60 1.74
C LEU A 155 1.26 0.08 1.48
N CYS A 156 0.21 -0.42 0.80
CA CYS A 156 0.13 -1.84 0.42
C CYS A 156 1.29 -2.25 -0.50
N GLN A 157 1.60 -1.44 -1.53
CA GLN A 157 2.73 -1.68 -2.43
C GLN A 157 4.07 -1.62 -1.70
N PHE A 158 4.22 -0.64 -0.81
CA PHE A 158 5.43 -0.45 -0.02
C PHE A 158 5.63 -1.63 0.93
N ILE A 159 4.63 -2.01 1.74
CA ILE A 159 4.73 -3.13 2.68
C ILE A 159 5.04 -4.44 1.95
N GLN A 160 4.39 -4.71 0.81
CA GLN A 160 4.65 -5.91 0.03
C GLN A 160 6.10 -5.94 -0.49
N SER A 161 6.56 -4.86 -1.13
CA SER A 161 7.92 -4.75 -1.65
C SER A 161 8.97 -4.72 -0.54
N TYR A 162 8.63 -4.13 0.59
CA TYR A 162 9.46 -4.04 1.79
C TYR A 162 9.59 -5.40 2.47
N ALA A 163 8.51 -6.16 2.66
CA ALA A 163 8.57 -7.48 3.27
C ALA A 163 9.47 -8.44 2.44
N GLU A 164 9.35 -8.39 1.11
CA GLU A 164 10.20 -9.16 0.19
C GLU A 164 11.69 -8.77 0.30
N LYS A 165 12.00 -7.47 0.32
CA LYS A 165 13.40 -6.99 0.31
C LYS A 165 14.04 -6.86 1.69
N SER A 166 13.26 -6.68 2.76
CA SER A 166 13.76 -6.47 4.12
C SER A 166 14.48 -7.70 4.66
N LYS A 167 14.07 -8.90 4.24
CA LYS A 167 14.67 -10.15 4.69
C LYS A 167 16.08 -10.31 4.13
N GLU A 168 16.25 -10.08 2.82
CA GLU A 168 17.57 -10.10 2.17
C GLU A 168 18.48 -8.94 2.62
N LEU A 169 17.93 -7.73 2.77
CA LEU A 169 18.74 -6.54 3.08
C LEU A 169 19.09 -6.38 4.56
N LYS A 170 18.25 -6.85 5.51
CA LYS A 170 18.61 -6.87 6.94
C LYS A 170 19.74 -7.86 7.23
N GLU A 171 19.81 -8.96 6.48
CA GLU A 171 20.92 -9.92 6.57
C GLU A 171 22.22 -9.34 5.98
N ALA A 172 22.13 -8.49 4.95
CA ALA A 172 23.28 -7.88 4.28
C ALA A 172 23.84 -6.62 4.99
N ASN A 173 22.99 -5.70 5.47
CA ASN A 173 23.42 -4.46 6.14
C ASN A 173 22.34 -3.86 7.05
N LYS A 174 22.27 -4.37 8.28
CA LYS A 174 21.25 -4.00 9.29
C LYS A 174 21.23 -2.50 9.65
N GLU A 175 22.40 -1.90 9.88
CA GLU A 175 22.49 -0.53 10.41
C GLU A 175 22.09 0.53 9.35
N GLY A 176 22.51 0.34 8.09
CA GLY A 176 22.12 1.23 7.00
C GLY A 176 20.63 1.14 6.67
N PHE A 177 20.05 -0.05 6.79
CA PHE A 177 18.64 -0.29 6.52
C PHE A 177 17.72 0.27 7.62
N GLU A 178 18.10 0.16 8.90
CA GLU A 178 17.36 0.78 10.01
C GLU A 178 17.35 2.33 9.93
N LYS A 179 18.45 2.95 9.49
CA LYS A 179 18.48 4.40 9.21
C LYS A 179 17.58 4.79 8.05
N PHE A 180 17.56 3.99 6.98
CA PHE A 180 16.65 4.20 5.84
C PHE A 180 15.17 4.08 6.25
N GLU A 181 14.79 3.03 7.01
CA GLU A 181 13.44 2.87 7.55
C GLU A 181 13.02 4.08 8.37
N ASN A 182 13.88 4.56 9.27
CA ASN A 182 13.60 5.74 10.07
C ASN A 182 13.39 7.01 9.22
N ILE A 183 14.09 7.16 8.09
CA ILE A 183 13.89 8.28 7.17
C ILE A 183 12.53 8.18 6.47
N ILE A 184 12.17 7.00 5.96
CA ILE A 184 10.92 6.77 5.20
C ILE A 184 9.68 6.81 6.09
N PHE A 185 9.77 6.30 7.33
CA PHE A 185 8.67 6.27 8.29
C PHE A 185 8.68 7.46 9.26
N SER A 186 9.62 8.40 9.11
CA SER A 186 9.54 9.66 9.85
C SER A 186 8.21 10.35 9.51
N SER A 187 7.55 10.88 10.53
CA SER A 187 6.28 11.59 10.36
C SER A 187 6.48 12.77 9.41
N ILE A 188 5.73 12.81 8.31
CA ILE A 188 5.68 13.97 7.41
C ILE A 188 5.02 15.12 8.17
N VAL A 189 5.84 15.98 8.76
CA VAL A 189 5.37 17.13 9.54
C VAL A 189 4.71 18.11 8.57
N SER A 190 3.40 18.32 8.74
CA SER A 190 2.58 19.18 7.86
C SER A 190 2.62 20.66 8.28
N SER A 191 3.76 21.19 8.71
CA SER A 191 3.85 22.59 9.16
C SER A 191 5.17 23.23 8.72
N ASP A 192 5.06 24.21 7.82
CA ASP A 192 6.12 25.03 7.25
C ASP A 192 6.99 25.81 8.26
N GLU A 193 6.74 25.73 9.57
CA GLU A 193 7.27 26.71 10.54
C GLU A 193 8.30 26.18 11.53
N ASN A 194 8.71 24.91 11.44
CA ASN A 194 9.85 24.41 12.21
C ASN A 194 10.68 23.45 11.35
N ILE A 195 11.69 24.00 10.66
CA ILE A 195 12.78 23.23 10.07
C ILE A 195 13.91 23.18 11.13
N PRO A 196 14.01 22.15 11.99
CA PRO A 196 15.23 21.94 12.75
C PRO A 196 16.26 21.32 11.81
N SER A 197 17.24 22.11 11.34
CA SER A 197 18.53 21.75 10.74
C SER A 197 18.75 20.34 10.11
N THR A 198 17.76 19.75 9.46
CA THR A 198 17.89 18.49 8.70
C THR A 198 18.55 18.70 7.34
N PHE A 199 18.84 19.96 6.99
CA PHE A 199 19.57 20.34 5.78
C PHE A 199 21.08 20.05 5.84
N ASP A 200 21.62 19.60 6.97
CA ASP A 200 23.00 19.05 7.07
C ASP A 200 23.09 17.55 6.73
N GLY A 201 21.96 16.87 6.51
CA GLY A 201 21.95 15.44 6.15
C GLY A 201 22.50 15.12 4.77
N MET A 202 22.55 16.10 3.85
CA MET A 202 23.07 15.92 2.49
C MET A 202 24.61 15.81 2.48
N GLU A 203 25.30 16.37 3.48
CA GLU A 203 26.75 16.23 3.64
C GLU A 203 27.15 14.80 4.08
N HIS A 204 26.30 14.15 4.87
CA HIS A 204 26.48 12.74 5.25
C HIS A 204 26.18 11.76 4.10
N VAL A 205 25.20 12.06 3.25
CA VAL A 205 24.91 11.28 2.03
C VAL A 205 26.05 11.39 1.01
N SER A 206 26.67 12.57 0.88
CA SER A 206 27.87 12.78 0.05
C SER A 206 29.07 11.96 0.54
N ASN A 207 29.28 11.87 1.85
CA ASN A 207 30.35 11.05 2.43
C ASN A 207 30.10 9.54 2.30
N LEU A 208 28.84 9.08 2.34
CA LEU A 208 28.49 7.68 2.06
C LEU A 208 28.66 7.32 0.57
N LEU A 209 28.30 8.23 -0.35
CA LEU A 209 28.50 8.03 -1.79
C LEU A 209 29.98 8.05 -2.20
N LYS A 210 30.82 8.83 -1.51
CA LYS A 210 32.28 8.81 -1.72
C LYS A 210 32.93 7.50 -1.26
N ASN A 211 32.46 6.91 -0.16
CA ASN A 211 32.98 5.62 0.33
C ASN A 211 32.59 4.44 -0.58
N PHE A 212 31.45 4.52 -1.28
CA PHE A 212 31.04 3.50 -2.26
C PHE A 212 31.77 3.60 -3.62
N LYS A 213 32.40 4.73 -3.94
CA LYS A 213 33.11 4.94 -5.22
C LYS A 213 34.63 4.72 -5.12
N SER A 214 35.18 4.53 -3.92
CA SER A 214 36.64 4.46 -3.69
C SER A 214 37.17 3.05 -3.37
N ASN A 215 36.37 2.00 -3.49
CA ASN A 215 36.86 0.62 -3.36
C ASN A 215 36.65 -0.13 -4.69
N PRO A 216 37.71 -0.46 -5.46
CA PRO A 216 37.65 -1.55 -6.44
C PRO A 216 37.41 -2.90 -5.76
#